data_AF-A0AAV2R2E2-F1
#
_entry.id   AF-A0AAV2R2E2-F1
#
_cell.length_a   1.000
_cell.length_b   1.000
_cell.length_c   1.000
_cell.angle_alpha   90.00
_cell.angle_beta   90.00
_cell.angle_gamma   90.00
#
_symmetry.space_group_name_H-M   'P 1'
#
loop_
_entity.id
_entity.type
_entity.pdbx_description
1 polymer ?
#
loop_
_entity_poly.entity_id
_entity_poly.type
_entity_poly.pdbx_seq_one_letter_code
_entity_poly.pdbx_strand_id
1 'polypeptide(L)'
;GPACKASEADQKEYLHTCQLTLTPLKIGMDMEKLNKLIGECAFDQCIAAQTGIEKLQIEWLNECTVKFKEEEEEIKNTIESGLCYIDGKSYENEQKWEKGCISYHCKDGKFYSNDLYNRDCGHCSAKNDPHFTTYDGTTYDWHGHNTYVISQEGSKSCPHHYVNSKFKSCSTGLAGATCLAEIYFQPFNGLEIKIIKAELPHHLKFSEIYVNGFKQFIAVKPKGELQILKGPHKEFPVFGWFIGDCIHIMGFNTDGLMIKVCEWYMNVYAHPSLASNLYGLCGDWDGTKSGDLKLRDHSIINPPGGGFFGFFASKNVDQNFGKDWE
;
A
#
# COMPACT_ATOMS: atom_id res chain seq x y z
N GLY A 1 17.09 33.79 -7.55
CA GLY A 1 18.25 34.07 -8.41
C GLY A 1 18.02 35.36 -9.18
N PRO A 2 19.01 35.84 -9.95
CA PRO A 2 18.78 36.93 -10.90
C PRO A 2 17.63 36.57 -11.86
N ALA A 3 16.80 37.54 -12.22
CA ALA A 3 15.73 37.33 -13.18
C ALA A 3 16.29 37.32 -14.61
N CYS A 4 15.83 36.39 -15.43
CA CYS A 4 16.08 36.40 -16.87
C CYS A 4 15.54 37.71 -17.47
N LYS A 5 16.43 38.53 -18.05
CA LYS A 5 16.10 39.82 -18.70
C LYS A 5 16.20 39.78 -20.23
N ALA A 6 16.31 38.59 -20.82
CA ALA A 6 16.33 38.43 -22.28
C ALA A 6 14.95 38.76 -22.87
N SER A 7 14.89 39.07 -24.17
CA SER A 7 13.61 39.33 -24.83
C SER A 7 12.74 38.08 -24.85
N GLU A 8 11.42 38.22 -25.01
CA GLU A 8 10.53 37.06 -25.14
C GLU A 8 10.90 36.16 -26.35
N ALA A 9 11.49 36.73 -27.39
CA ALA A 9 11.96 35.99 -28.55
C ALA A 9 13.16 35.12 -28.18
N ASP A 10 14.15 35.69 -27.50
CA ASP A 10 15.36 34.97 -27.08
C ASP A 10 15.02 33.88 -26.05
N GLN A 11 14.10 34.16 -25.11
CA GLN A 11 13.62 33.17 -24.14
C GLN A 11 12.96 31.96 -24.83
N LYS A 12 12.18 32.20 -25.89
CA LYS A 12 11.60 31.13 -26.71
C LYS A 12 12.67 30.36 -27.46
N GLU A 13 13.71 31.04 -27.95
CA GLU A 13 14.83 30.41 -28.66
C GLU A 13 15.67 29.52 -27.73
N TYR A 14 15.98 29.96 -26.51
CA TYR A 14 16.66 29.14 -25.51
C TYR A 14 15.83 27.92 -25.14
N LEU A 15 14.53 28.11 -24.89
CA LEU A 15 13.61 27.01 -24.62
C LEU A 15 13.57 26.01 -25.78
N HIS A 16 13.48 26.50 -27.02
CA HIS A 16 13.45 25.66 -28.21
C HIS A 16 14.76 24.86 -28.39
N THR A 17 15.90 25.51 -28.16
CA THR A 17 17.22 24.89 -28.23
C THR A 17 17.37 23.78 -27.20
N CYS A 18 16.99 24.05 -25.95
CA CYS A 18 16.97 23.05 -24.87
C CYS A 18 15.98 21.91 -25.15
N GLN A 19 14.80 22.21 -25.73
CA GLN A 19 13.85 21.18 -26.16
C GLN A 19 14.43 20.26 -27.22
N LEU A 20 15.02 20.79 -28.29
CA LEU A 20 15.63 19.98 -29.34
C LEU A 20 16.75 19.09 -28.80
N THR A 21 17.50 19.60 -27.81
CA THR A 21 18.63 18.89 -27.21
C THR A 21 18.19 17.78 -26.24
N LEU A 22 17.18 18.04 -25.42
CA LEU A 22 16.79 17.15 -24.31
C LEU A 22 15.62 16.22 -24.65
N THR A 23 14.77 16.56 -25.63
CA THR A 23 13.64 15.70 -26.05
C THR A 23 14.06 14.30 -26.53
N PRO A 24 15.19 14.13 -27.24
CA PRO A 24 15.70 12.81 -27.60
C PRO A 24 16.03 11.89 -26.41
N LEU A 25 16.26 12.45 -25.20
CA LEU A 25 16.59 11.73 -23.97
C LEU A 25 15.35 11.12 -23.27
N LYS A 26 14.17 11.16 -23.89
CA LYS A 26 12.88 10.71 -23.33
C LYS A 26 12.83 9.22 -22.92
N ILE A 27 13.81 8.40 -23.27
CA ILE A 27 13.80 6.96 -23.00
C ILE A 27 14.01 6.73 -21.49
N GLY A 28 12.91 6.50 -20.76
CA GLY A 28 12.93 6.12 -19.35
C GLY A 28 12.64 7.25 -18.35
N MET A 29 12.39 8.48 -18.81
CA MET A 29 12.11 9.63 -17.94
C MET A 29 10.63 10.05 -17.95
N ASP A 30 10.12 10.44 -16.79
CA ASP A 30 8.80 11.04 -16.65
C ASP A 30 8.75 12.44 -17.29
N MET A 31 7.61 12.78 -17.90
CA MET A 31 7.42 14.03 -18.64
C MET A 31 7.54 15.26 -17.74
N GLU A 32 7.16 15.16 -16.46
CA GLU A 32 7.27 16.28 -15.51
C GLU A 32 8.74 16.62 -15.22
N LYS A 33 9.59 15.59 -15.02
CA LYS A 33 11.03 15.76 -14.85
C LYS A 33 11.69 16.32 -16.09
N LEU A 34 11.35 15.81 -17.28
CA LEU A 34 11.88 16.30 -18.55
C LEU A 34 11.55 17.79 -18.76
N ASN A 35 10.30 18.19 -18.51
CA ASN A 35 9.88 19.58 -18.64
C ASN A 35 10.59 20.51 -17.64
N LYS A 36 10.83 20.03 -16.41
CA LYS A 36 11.59 20.79 -15.41
C LYS A 36 13.03 21.05 -15.87
N LEU A 37 13.69 20.02 -16.39
CA LEU A 37 15.07 20.13 -16.90
C LEU A 37 15.18 21.04 -18.12
N ILE A 38 14.20 20.99 -19.02
CA ILE A 38 14.10 21.92 -20.15
C ILE A 38 13.98 23.37 -19.66
N GLY A 39 13.18 23.59 -18.60
CA GLY A 39 13.02 24.91 -17.99
C GLY A 39 14.28 25.43 -17.30
N GLU A 40 14.99 24.57 -16.56
CA GLU A 40 16.27 24.90 -15.92
C GLU A 40 17.34 25.22 -16.98
N CYS A 41 17.40 24.45 -18.06
CA CYS A 41 18.31 24.70 -19.18
C CYS A 41 18.07 26.05 -19.86
N ALA A 42 16.81 26.38 -20.17
CA ALA A 42 16.48 27.65 -20.80
C ALA A 42 16.78 28.85 -19.88
N PHE A 43 16.58 28.67 -18.57
CA PHE A 43 16.89 29.69 -17.57
C PHE A 43 18.41 29.96 -17.50
N ASP A 44 19.22 28.90 -17.45
CA ASP A 44 20.68 29.02 -17.38
C ASP A 44 21.26 29.63 -18.67
N GLN A 45 20.73 29.26 -19.85
CA GLN A 45 21.10 29.90 -21.11
C GLN A 45 20.81 31.40 -21.12
N CYS A 46 19.68 31.82 -20.55
CA CYS A 46 19.32 33.23 -20.43
C CYS A 46 20.27 34.00 -19.51
N ILE A 47 20.67 33.42 -18.37
CA ILE A 47 21.63 34.05 -17.47
C ILE A 47 23.03 34.14 -18.12
N ALA A 48 23.46 33.09 -18.82
CA ALA A 48 24.74 33.08 -19.52
C ALA A 48 24.83 34.15 -20.62
N ALA A 49 23.74 34.33 -21.39
CA ALA A 49 23.67 35.34 -22.45
C ALA A 49 23.88 36.78 -21.93
N GLN A 50 23.45 37.09 -20.70
CA GLN A 50 23.66 38.40 -20.09
C GLN A 50 25.13 38.74 -19.80
N THR A 51 25.98 37.72 -19.66
CA THR A 51 27.40 37.92 -19.36
C THR A 51 28.25 38.17 -20.60
N GLY A 52 27.70 38.00 -21.81
CA GLY A 52 28.38 38.28 -23.09
C GLY A 52 29.47 37.25 -23.45
N ILE A 53 29.45 36.07 -22.85
CA ILE A 53 30.48 35.05 -23.02
C ILE A 53 29.87 33.83 -23.72
N GLU A 54 29.86 33.84 -25.06
CA GLU A 54 29.45 32.69 -25.88
C GLU A 54 30.18 31.39 -25.49
N LYS A 55 31.40 31.50 -24.96
CA LYS A 55 32.20 30.38 -24.45
C LYS A 55 31.57 29.67 -23.25
N LEU A 56 30.89 30.40 -22.35
CA LEU A 56 30.22 29.84 -21.18
C LEU A 56 28.95 29.06 -21.55
N GLN A 57 28.24 29.45 -22.62
CA GLN A 57 27.08 28.70 -23.10
C GLN A 57 27.49 27.32 -23.64
N ILE A 58 28.60 27.22 -24.37
CA ILE A 58 29.12 25.95 -24.90
C ILE A 58 29.67 25.08 -23.77
N GLU A 59 30.43 25.65 -22.83
CA GLU A 59 30.96 24.92 -21.66
C GLU A 59 29.82 24.38 -20.78
N TRP A 60 28.79 25.18 -20.53
CA TRP A 60 27.62 24.76 -19.74
C TRP A 60 26.77 23.68 -20.47
N LEU A 61 26.53 23.82 -21.78
CA LEU A 61 25.84 22.78 -22.57
C LEU A 61 26.63 21.46 -22.56
N ASN A 62 27.97 21.53 -22.62
CA ASN A 62 28.82 20.36 -22.52
C ASN A 62 28.77 19.73 -21.12
N GLU A 63 28.81 20.52 -20.05
CA GLU A 63 28.68 20.04 -18.66
C GLU A 63 27.32 19.37 -18.40
N CYS A 64 26.22 19.97 -18.87
CA CYS A 64 24.91 19.34 -18.82
C CYS A 64 24.88 18.04 -19.61
N THR A 65 25.39 18.03 -20.83
CA THR A 65 25.43 16.82 -21.68
C THR A 65 26.25 15.69 -21.04
N VAL A 66 27.36 16.01 -20.37
CA VAL A 66 28.17 15.03 -19.63
C VAL A 66 27.41 14.48 -18.43
N LYS A 67 26.82 15.35 -17.60
CA LYS A 67 26.00 14.92 -16.45
C LYS A 67 24.82 14.04 -16.88
N PHE A 68 24.16 14.39 -17.98
CA PHE A 68 23.07 13.57 -18.53
C PHE A 68 23.55 12.22 -19.05
N LYS A 69 24.73 12.15 -19.68
CA LYS A 69 25.31 10.87 -20.12
C LYS A 69 25.72 10.00 -18.95
N GLU A 70 26.25 10.58 -17.89
CA GLU A 70 26.57 9.88 -16.64
C GLU A 70 25.30 9.34 -15.97
N GLU A 71 24.24 10.15 -15.87
CA GLU A 71 22.93 9.70 -15.37
C GLU A 71 22.27 8.65 -16.28
N GLU A 72 22.41 8.76 -17.61
CA GLU A 72 21.90 7.78 -18.57
C GLU A 72 22.67 6.45 -18.49
N GLU A 73 24.00 6.48 -18.35
CA GLU A 73 24.81 5.29 -18.07
C GLU A 73 24.48 4.69 -16.71
N GLU A 74 24.22 5.50 -15.68
CA GLU A 74 23.80 5.01 -14.37
C GLU A 74 22.41 4.34 -14.42
N ILE A 75 21.46 4.94 -15.14
CA ILE A 75 20.12 4.35 -15.38
C ILE A 75 20.24 3.08 -16.24
N LYS A 76 21.06 3.09 -17.29
CA LYS A 76 21.30 1.90 -18.13
C LYS A 76 21.96 0.78 -17.34
N ASN A 77 23.00 1.07 -16.56
CA ASN A 77 23.65 0.11 -15.67
C ASN A 77 22.67 -0.42 -14.61
N THR A 78 21.78 0.44 -14.10
CA THR A 78 20.74 0.03 -13.16
C THR A 78 19.72 -0.91 -13.82
N ILE A 79 19.26 -0.61 -15.03
CA ILE A 79 18.35 -1.45 -15.80
C ILE A 79 19.02 -2.77 -16.21
N GLU A 80 20.28 -2.73 -16.66
CA GLU A 80 21.08 -3.89 -17.04
C GLU A 80 21.45 -4.78 -15.85
N SER A 81 21.61 -4.20 -14.66
CA SER A 81 21.86 -4.96 -13.42
C SER A 81 20.63 -5.73 -12.92
N GLY A 82 19.43 -5.35 -13.35
CA GLY A 82 18.16 -5.97 -12.93
C GLY A 82 17.85 -5.81 -11.43
N LEU A 83 18.59 -4.94 -10.72
CA LEU A 83 18.45 -4.75 -9.28
C LEU A 83 17.11 -4.09 -8.93
N CYS A 84 16.46 -4.61 -7.88
CA CYS A 84 15.26 -3.99 -7.33
C CYS A 84 15.61 -3.04 -6.20
N TYR A 85 14.89 -1.92 -6.11
CA TYR A 85 15.12 -0.91 -5.07
C TYR A 85 13.85 -0.73 -4.23
N ILE A 86 14.01 -0.71 -2.91
CA ILE A 86 12.94 -0.34 -1.97
C ILE A 86 13.56 0.16 -0.65
N ASP A 87 13.03 1.24 -0.09
CA ASP A 87 13.52 1.90 1.12
C ASP A 87 15.03 2.23 1.09
N GLY A 88 15.51 2.70 -0.07
CA GLY A 88 16.91 3.11 -0.25
C GLY A 88 17.92 1.96 -0.29
N LYS A 89 17.46 0.70 -0.37
CA LYS A 89 18.31 -0.49 -0.50
C LYS A 89 18.10 -1.15 -1.86
N SER A 90 19.17 -1.70 -2.42
CA SER A 90 19.15 -2.53 -3.62
C SER A 90 19.12 -4.01 -3.28
N TYR A 91 18.55 -4.81 -4.17
CA TYR A 91 18.42 -6.26 -4.03
C TYR A 91 18.71 -6.94 -5.37
N GLU A 92 19.37 -8.09 -5.31
CA GLU A 92 19.83 -8.83 -6.49
C GLU A 92 18.65 -9.33 -7.34
N ASN A 93 18.87 -9.39 -8.65
CA ASN A 93 17.90 -10.00 -9.55
C ASN A 93 17.62 -11.46 -9.14
N GLU A 94 16.38 -11.91 -9.25
CA GLU A 94 15.89 -13.23 -8.81
C GLU A 94 15.95 -13.50 -7.30
N GLN A 95 16.37 -12.53 -6.47
CA GLN A 95 16.31 -12.65 -5.01
C GLN A 95 14.86 -12.87 -4.55
N LYS A 96 14.65 -13.79 -3.60
CA LYS A 96 13.32 -14.20 -3.12
C LYS A 96 13.11 -13.89 -1.65
N TRP A 97 11.85 -13.65 -1.30
CA TRP A 97 11.38 -13.48 0.07
C TRP A 97 10.17 -14.37 0.34
N GLU A 98 10.23 -15.09 1.46
CA GLU A 98 9.16 -16.00 1.93
C GLU A 98 8.65 -15.59 3.32
N LYS A 99 9.24 -14.56 3.91
CA LYS A 99 8.95 -14.07 5.26
C LYS A 99 7.56 -13.43 5.40
N GLY A 100 6.98 -12.93 4.30
CA GLY A 100 5.60 -12.44 4.30
C GLY A 100 4.57 -13.56 4.16
N CYS A 101 3.28 -13.25 4.30
CA CYS A 101 2.21 -14.21 4.03
C CYS A 101 1.97 -14.50 2.54
N ILE A 102 2.82 -13.96 1.66
CA ILE A 102 2.86 -14.26 0.24
C ILE A 102 4.31 -14.20 -0.24
N SER A 103 4.71 -15.18 -1.06
CA SER A 103 6.07 -15.22 -1.60
C SER A 103 6.25 -14.21 -2.74
N TYR A 104 7.37 -13.50 -2.79
CA TYR A 104 7.70 -12.60 -3.88
C TYR A 104 9.20 -12.59 -4.19
N HIS A 105 9.58 -12.08 -5.36
CA HIS A 105 10.95 -12.02 -5.84
C HIS A 105 11.25 -10.74 -6.60
N CYS A 106 12.51 -10.38 -6.66
CA CYS A 106 13.02 -9.33 -7.54
C CYS A 106 13.18 -9.92 -8.95
N LYS A 107 12.74 -9.20 -9.96
CA LYS A 107 12.98 -9.53 -11.35
C LYS A 107 13.00 -8.29 -12.21
N ASP A 108 14.10 -8.09 -12.95
CA ASP A 108 14.26 -7.02 -13.94
C ASP A 108 13.88 -5.64 -13.37
N GLY A 109 14.37 -5.34 -12.15
CA GLY A 109 14.15 -4.08 -11.45
C GLY A 109 12.78 -3.91 -10.79
N LYS A 110 11.94 -4.94 -10.77
CA LYS A 110 10.60 -4.92 -10.16
C LYS A 110 10.34 -6.10 -9.26
N PHE A 111 9.32 -6.00 -8.41
CA PHE A 111 8.92 -7.08 -7.52
C PHE A 111 7.73 -7.85 -8.09
N TYR A 112 7.81 -9.19 -8.04
CA TYR A 112 6.78 -10.09 -8.54
C TYR A 112 6.39 -11.13 -7.50
N SER A 113 5.09 -11.33 -7.33
CA SER A 113 4.50 -12.43 -6.57
C SER A 113 3.95 -13.50 -7.53
N ASN A 114 4.04 -14.76 -7.11
CA ASN A 114 3.36 -15.87 -7.79
C ASN A 114 1.93 -16.07 -7.28
N ASP A 115 1.43 -15.15 -6.45
CA ASP A 115 0.14 -15.21 -5.76
C ASP A 115 -0.01 -16.45 -4.84
N LEU A 116 1.12 -16.97 -4.35
CA LEU A 116 1.17 -18.13 -3.46
C LEU A 116 1.22 -17.67 -2.00
N TYR A 117 0.09 -17.83 -1.32
CA TYR A 117 -0.01 -17.54 0.12
C TYR A 117 0.74 -18.60 0.93
N ASN A 118 1.46 -18.15 1.96
CA ASN A 118 2.06 -19.05 2.93
C ASN A 118 0.96 -19.72 3.77
N ARG A 119 0.95 -21.06 3.80
CA ARG A 119 -0.06 -21.85 4.53
C ARG A 119 0.12 -21.81 6.04
N ASP A 120 1.29 -21.42 6.51
CA ASP A 120 1.59 -21.30 7.94
C ASP A 120 1.05 -19.98 8.52
N CYS A 121 0.71 -19.00 7.66
CA CYS A 121 0.09 -17.77 8.11
C CYS A 121 -1.34 -18.01 8.60
N GLY A 122 -1.68 -17.34 9.71
CA GLY A 122 -3.05 -17.27 10.20
C GLY A 122 -3.95 -16.58 9.18
N HIS A 123 -5.18 -17.06 9.04
CA HIS A 123 -6.17 -16.48 8.13
C HIS A 123 -7.46 -16.13 8.88
N CYS A 124 -7.79 -14.83 8.90
CA CYS A 124 -9.07 -14.33 9.40
C CYS A 124 -9.86 -13.70 8.25
N SER A 125 -11.19 -13.80 8.30
CA SER A 125 -12.09 -13.22 7.29
C SER A 125 -13.21 -12.42 7.94
N ALA A 126 -13.44 -11.20 7.46
CA ALA A 126 -14.60 -10.38 7.78
C ALA A 126 -15.40 -10.16 6.48
N LYS A 127 -16.62 -10.66 6.40
CA LYS A 127 -17.53 -10.47 5.26
C LYS A 127 -18.58 -9.43 5.64
N ASN A 128 -19.15 -8.71 4.68
CA ASN A 128 -20.28 -7.80 4.92
C ASN A 128 -21.49 -8.54 5.52
N ASP A 129 -22.42 -7.81 6.16
CA ASP A 129 -23.55 -8.34 6.95
C ASP A 129 -23.09 -9.18 8.16
N PRO A 130 -22.33 -8.60 9.10
CA PRO A 130 -20.93 -8.99 9.14
C PRO A 130 -20.72 -10.39 9.70
N HIS A 131 -20.21 -11.25 8.83
CA HIS A 131 -19.81 -12.61 9.19
C HIS A 131 -18.30 -12.66 9.37
N PHE A 132 -17.87 -13.02 10.57
CA PHE A 132 -16.47 -13.21 10.91
C PHE A 132 -16.09 -14.68 10.90
N THR A 133 -14.83 -14.94 10.59
CA THR A 133 -14.15 -16.21 10.84
C THR A 133 -12.77 -15.87 11.40
N THR A 134 -12.54 -16.22 12.66
CA THR A 134 -11.28 -15.98 13.38
C THR A 134 -10.15 -16.84 12.84
N TYR A 135 -8.92 -16.57 13.28
CA TYR A 135 -7.75 -17.36 12.92
C TYR A 135 -7.88 -18.85 13.30
N ASP A 136 -8.52 -19.15 14.42
CA ASP A 136 -8.76 -20.52 14.90
C ASP A 136 -10.10 -21.12 14.41
N GLY A 137 -10.82 -20.38 13.55
CA GLY A 137 -12.00 -20.85 12.83
C GLY A 137 -13.32 -20.75 13.60
N THR A 138 -13.41 -19.91 14.63
CA THR A 138 -14.69 -19.50 15.21
C THR A 138 -15.44 -18.62 14.22
N THR A 139 -16.67 -19.03 13.87
CA THR A 139 -17.53 -18.26 12.97
C THR A 139 -18.64 -17.60 13.75
N TYR A 140 -18.83 -16.31 13.57
CA TYR A 140 -19.87 -15.56 14.26
C TYR A 140 -20.35 -14.35 13.46
N ASP A 141 -21.52 -13.84 13.84
CA ASP A 141 -22.15 -12.66 13.26
C ASP A 141 -22.10 -11.53 14.27
N TRP A 142 -21.70 -10.34 13.83
CA TRP A 142 -21.63 -9.16 14.69
C TRP A 142 -21.79 -7.86 13.89
N HIS A 143 -22.67 -6.97 14.35
CA HIS A 143 -23.08 -5.78 13.61
C HIS A 143 -22.74 -4.49 14.36
N GLY A 144 -21.60 -3.88 14.03
CA GLY A 144 -21.18 -2.56 14.55
C GLY A 144 -21.36 -1.42 13.55
N HIS A 145 -21.39 -0.17 14.05
CA HIS A 145 -21.53 1.06 13.24
C HIS A 145 -20.40 2.08 13.45
N ASN A 146 -19.34 1.70 14.17
CA ASN A 146 -18.14 2.51 14.37
C ASN A 146 -16.90 1.84 13.76
N THR A 147 -15.72 2.29 14.17
CA THR A 147 -14.42 1.70 13.86
C THR A 147 -14.04 0.72 14.94
N TYR A 148 -13.59 -0.46 14.56
CA TYR A 148 -13.25 -1.52 15.50
C TYR A 148 -11.94 -2.19 15.13
N VAL A 149 -11.24 -2.69 16.14
CA VAL A 149 -10.04 -3.49 16.03
C VAL A 149 -10.40 -4.86 15.46
N ILE A 150 -10.02 -5.08 14.21
CA ILE A 150 -10.18 -6.38 13.54
C ILE A 150 -9.11 -7.33 14.04
N SER A 151 -7.84 -6.89 14.04
CA SER A 151 -6.74 -7.64 14.60
C SER A 151 -5.61 -6.70 14.97
N GLN A 152 -5.01 -6.86 16.16
CA GLN A 152 -3.83 -6.11 16.57
C GLN A 152 -2.86 -6.98 17.36
N GLU A 153 -1.59 -6.62 17.33
CA GLU A 153 -0.55 -7.22 18.18
C GLU A 153 -0.65 -6.73 19.63
N GLY A 154 -0.85 -7.66 20.57
CA GLY A 154 -1.03 -7.37 21.99
C GLY A 154 -2.35 -6.64 22.31
N SER A 155 -2.69 -6.52 23.60
CA SER A 155 -3.92 -5.85 24.06
C SER A 155 -3.75 -4.36 24.37
N LYS A 156 -2.55 -3.80 24.16
CA LYS A 156 -2.18 -2.44 24.56
C LYS A 156 -2.67 -1.37 23.57
N SER A 157 -2.76 -0.13 24.06
CA SER A 157 -2.85 1.06 23.22
C SER A 157 -1.51 1.26 22.49
N CYS A 158 -1.55 1.49 21.17
CA CYS A 158 -0.40 1.60 20.25
C CYS A 158 0.31 0.27 19.90
N PRO A 159 -0.40 -0.70 19.28
CA PRO A 159 0.22 -1.91 18.75
C PRO A 159 1.18 -1.61 17.58
N HIS A 160 2.21 -2.44 17.39
CA HIS A 160 3.14 -2.30 16.26
C HIS A 160 2.48 -2.67 14.93
N HIS A 161 1.57 -3.66 14.95
CA HIS A 161 0.78 -4.09 13.81
C HIS A 161 -0.70 -4.06 14.18
N TYR A 162 -1.54 -3.49 13.31
CA TYR A 162 -2.99 -3.55 13.48
C TYR A 162 -3.74 -3.45 12.15
N VAL A 163 -4.96 -3.97 12.16
CA VAL A 163 -6.00 -3.76 11.17
C VAL A 163 -7.26 -3.35 11.91
N ASN A 164 -7.77 -2.15 11.62
CA ASN A 164 -9.06 -1.67 12.09
C ASN A 164 -9.98 -1.49 10.89
N SER A 165 -11.29 -1.58 11.11
CA SER A 165 -12.26 -1.25 10.08
C SER A 165 -13.46 -0.52 10.63
N LYS A 166 -13.90 0.49 9.88
CA LYS A 166 -15.17 1.17 10.08
C LYS A 166 -16.27 0.42 9.35
N PHE A 167 -17.32 0.08 10.10
CA PHE A 167 -18.54 -0.49 9.57
C PHE A 167 -19.62 0.59 9.50
N LYS A 168 -20.44 0.54 8.45
CA LYS A 168 -21.61 1.40 8.27
C LYS A 168 -22.80 0.58 7.83
N SER A 169 -24.01 1.13 7.90
CA SER A 169 -25.19 0.46 7.35
C SER A 169 -25.00 0.15 5.85
N CYS A 170 -25.32 -1.08 5.45
CA CYS A 170 -25.14 -1.51 4.06
C CYS A 170 -26.07 -0.75 3.09
N SER A 171 -25.53 -0.37 1.93
CA SER A 171 -26.29 0.31 0.87
C SER A 171 -27.36 -0.59 0.20
N THR A 172 -27.32 -1.91 0.47
CA THR A 172 -28.31 -2.90 -0.01
C THR A 172 -29.68 -2.75 0.66
N GLY A 173 -29.79 -2.00 1.76
CA GLY A 173 -31.07 -1.68 2.40
C GLY A 173 -31.62 -2.77 3.34
N LEU A 174 -30.87 -3.85 3.61
CA LEU A 174 -31.27 -4.81 4.65
C LEU A 174 -31.17 -4.13 6.03
N ALA A 175 -32.30 -4.02 6.73
CA ALA A 175 -32.36 -3.35 8.03
C ALA A 175 -31.43 -4.03 9.05
N GLY A 176 -30.50 -3.27 9.62
CA GLY A 176 -29.54 -3.77 10.63
C GLY A 176 -28.24 -4.38 10.05
N ALA A 177 -28.15 -4.59 8.73
CA ALA A 177 -26.92 -5.06 8.11
C ALA A 177 -25.84 -3.97 8.09
N THR A 178 -24.61 -4.34 8.43
CA THR A 178 -23.45 -3.44 8.37
C THR A 178 -22.36 -3.98 7.45
N CYS A 179 -21.64 -3.07 6.80
CA CYS A 179 -20.71 -3.35 5.71
C CYS A 179 -19.38 -2.63 5.95
N LEU A 180 -18.28 -3.25 5.53
CA LEU A 180 -16.94 -2.69 5.55
C LEU A 180 -16.89 -1.41 4.70
N ALA A 181 -16.45 -0.29 5.28
CA ALA A 181 -16.40 1.01 4.60
C ALA A 181 -15.00 1.60 4.52
N GLU A 182 -14.32 1.71 5.66
CA GLU A 182 -12.96 2.23 5.76
C GLU A 182 -12.09 1.18 6.45
N ILE A 183 -10.85 1.00 5.97
CA ILE A 183 -9.87 0.09 6.56
C ILE A 183 -8.65 0.93 6.95
N TYR A 184 -8.16 0.73 8.17
CA TYR A 184 -6.92 1.32 8.67
C TYR A 184 -5.96 0.18 8.98
N PHE A 185 -4.77 0.24 8.42
CA PHE A 185 -3.81 -0.87 8.47
C PHE A 185 -2.41 -0.33 8.73
N GLN A 186 -1.73 -0.93 9.71
CA GLN A 186 -0.36 -0.60 10.04
C GLN A 186 0.55 -1.83 9.85
N PRO A 187 1.25 -1.96 8.70
CA PRO A 187 2.23 -3.03 8.49
C PRO A 187 3.54 -2.82 9.25
N PHE A 188 3.82 -1.58 9.70
CA PHE A 188 5.00 -1.21 10.49
C PHE A 188 4.63 -0.10 11.46
N ASN A 189 5.29 -0.08 12.62
CA ASN A 189 5.10 0.99 13.58
C ASN A 189 5.25 2.39 12.95
N GLY A 190 4.22 3.24 13.08
CA GLY A 190 4.22 4.61 12.56
C GLY A 190 3.91 4.78 11.07
N LEU A 191 3.53 3.71 10.36
CA LEU A 191 3.06 3.78 8.98
C LEU A 191 1.60 3.35 8.88
N GLU A 192 0.69 4.31 8.77
CA GLU A 192 -0.74 4.07 8.62
C GLU A 192 -1.14 4.03 7.14
N ILE A 193 -1.91 3.01 6.79
CA ILE A 193 -2.54 2.86 5.49
C ILE A 193 -4.04 2.99 5.69
N LYS A 194 -4.67 3.92 4.97
CA LYS A 194 -6.12 4.10 4.97
C LYS A 194 -6.69 3.71 3.61
N ILE A 195 -7.67 2.83 3.58
CA ILE A 195 -8.45 2.49 2.38
C ILE A 195 -9.88 2.94 2.61
N ILE A 196 -10.39 3.82 1.74
CA ILE A 196 -11.81 4.17 1.65
C ILE A 196 -12.38 3.37 0.49
N LYS A 197 -13.18 2.35 0.79
CA LYS A 197 -13.78 1.49 -0.23
C LYS A 197 -14.74 2.30 -1.10
N ALA A 198 -14.62 2.17 -2.41
CA ALA A 198 -15.66 2.61 -3.32
C ALA A 198 -16.97 1.84 -3.04
N GLU A 199 -18.12 2.53 -3.11
CA GLU A 199 -19.43 1.89 -2.97
C GLU A 199 -19.97 1.43 -4.33
N LEU A 200 -20.83 0.41 -4.32
CA LEU A 200 -21.54 -0.02 -5.52
C LEU A 200 -22.31 1.15 -6.18
N PRO A 201 -22.34 1.20 -7.52
CA PRO A 201 -21.84 0.20 -8.47
C PRO A 201 -20.34 0.33 -8.81
N HIS A 202 -19.59 1.17 -8.10
CA HIS A 202 -18.18 1.40 -8.42
C HIS A 202 -17.30 0.22 -7.98
N HIS A 203 -16.52 -0.32 -8.92
CA HIS A 203 -15.54 -1.36 -8.64
C HIS A 203 -14.45 -0.88 -7.66
N LEU A 204 -13.88 -1.81 -6.87
CA LEU A 204 -12.79 -1.52 -5.91
C LEU A 204 -11.60 -0.74 -6.48
N LYS A 205 -11.33 -0.79 -7.78
CA LYS A 205 -10.30 0.02 -8.45
C LYS A 205 -10.47 1.54 -8.28
N PHE A 206 -11.67 1.99 -7.88
CA PHE A 206 -11.97 3.39 -7.58
C PHE A 206 -11.85 3.73 -6.09
N SER A 207 -11.44 2.78 -5.25
CA SER A 207 -11.21 3.02 -3.83
C SER A 207 -10.06 4.01 -3.64
N GLU A 208 -10.16 4.86 -2.63
CA GLU A 208 -9.08 5.76 -2.28
C GLU A 208 -8.14 5.09 -1.29
N ILE A 209 -6.84 5.19 -1.55
CA ILE A 209 -5.81 4.60 -0.70
C ILE A 209 -4.86 5.72 -0.30
N TYR A 210 -4.54 5.78 0.98
CA TYR A 210 -3.61 6.75 1.55
C TYR A 210 -2.56 6.02 2.37
N VAL A 211 -1.32 6.49 2.32
CA VAL A 211 -0.24 6.05 3.21
C VAL A 211 0.28 7.28 3.93
N ASN A 212 0.16 7.33 5.25
CA ASN A 212 0.46 8.51 6.07
C ASN A 212 -0.18 9.80 5.52
N GLY A 213 -1.42 9.72 5.03
CA GLY A 213 -2.16 10.84 4.44
C GLY A 213 -1.83 11.14 2.97
N PHE A 214 -0.83 10.50 2.37
CA PHE A 214 -0.49 10.68 0.95
C PHE A 214 -1.31 9.74 0.06
N LYS A 215 -2.11 10.31 -0.84
CA LYS A 215 -2.94 9.55 -1.77
C LYS A 215 -2.09 8.68 -2.70
N GLN A 216 -2.46 7.42 -2.81
CA GLN A 216 -1.80 6.40 -3.63
C GLN A 216 -2.63 6.07 -4.86
N PHE A 217 -1.96 5.61 -5.91
CA PHE A 217 -2.58 5.04 -7.09
C PHE A 217 -1.99 3.65 -7.35
N ILE A 218 -2.81 2.62 -7.20
CA ILE A 218 -2.45 1.24 -7.54
C ILE A 218 -3.02 0.95 -8.93
N ALA A 219 -2.16 0.81 -9.94
CA ALA A 219 -2.60 0.44 -11.27
C ALA A 219 -2.88 -1.08 -11.36
N VAL A 220 -3.74 -1.51 -12.28
CA VAL A 220 -3.79 -2.92 -12.67
C VAL A 220 -2.55 -3.21 -13.50
N LYS A 221 -1.65 -4.04 -12.98
CA LYS A 221 -0.38 -4.42 -13.61
C LYS A 221 -0.45 -5.85 -14.16
N PRO A 222 0.55 -6.29 -14.96
CA PRO A 222 0.67 -7.71 -15.32
C PRO A 222 0.60 -8.59 -14.07
N LYS A 223 0.08 -9.81 -14.24
CA LYS A 223 -0.17 -10.73 -13.13
C LYS A 223 1.10 -10.87 -12.26
N GLY A 224 0.93 -10.64 -10.96
CA GLY A 224 1.99 -10.78 -9.97
C GLY A 224 2.86 -9.54 -9.73
N GLU A 225 2.84 -8.51 -10.59
CA GLU A 225 3.68 -7.32 -10.37
C GLU A 225 3.21 -6.51 -9.15
N LEU A 226 4.11 -6.33 -8.18
CA LEU A 226 3.89 -5.58 -6.95
C LEU A 226 4.28 -4.11 -7.16
N GLN A 227 3.41 -3.18 -6.78
CA GLN A 227 3.72 -1.75 -6.84
C GLN A 227 4.16 -1.24 -5.47
N ILE A 228 5.27 -0.52 -5.43
CA ILE A 228 5.75 0.16 -4.23
C ILE A 228 4.92 1.44 -4.05
N LEU A 229 4.38 1.64 -2.84
CA LEU A 229 3.58 2.83 -2.53
C LEU A 229 4.51 4.04 -2.30
N LYS A 230 4.10 5.21 -2.81
CA LYS A 230 4.93 6.40 -2.91
C LYS A 230 4.78 7.33 -1.71
N GLY A 231 5.89 7.77 -1.14
CA GLY A 231 5.92 8.87 -0.16
C GLY A 231 6.37 10.20 -0.79
N PRO A 232 6.36 11.29 -0.01
CA PRO A 232 6.66 12.65 -0.49
C PRO A 232 8.11 12.83 -0.96
N HIS A 233 9.05 12.11 -0.35
CA HIS A 233 10.49 12.24 -0.62
C HIS A 233 11.15 10.90 -0.95
N LYS A 234 10.58 9.80 -0.48
CA LYS A 234 11.03 8.44 -0.75
C LYS A 234 9.84 7.50 -0.81
N GLU A 235 10.03 6.36 -1.45
CA GLU A 235 9.06 5.27 -1.45
C GLU A 235 8.84 4.72 -0.03
N PHE A 236 7.62 4.30 0.27
CA PHE A 236 7.31 3.56 1.47
C PHE A 236 7.68 2.08 1.27
N PRO A 237 8.16 1.36 2.31
CA PRO A 237 8.46 -0.06 2.22
C PRO A 237 7.18 -0.92 2.20
N VAL A 238 6.21 -0.58 1.35
CA VAL A 238 4.88 -1.20 1.29
C VAL A 238 4.54 -1.50 -0.16
N PHE A 239 4.04 -2.71 -0.38
CA PHE A 239 3.50 -3.13 -1.66
C PHE A 239 1.98 -3.01 -1.69
N GLY A 240 1.46 -2.59 -2.84
CA GLY A 240 0.05 -2.63 -3.20
C GLY A 240 -0.14 -3.24 -4.58
N TRP A 241 -1.10 -4.15 -4.75
CA TRP A 241 -1.42 -4.74 -6.06
C TRP A 241 -2.82 -5.33 -6.11
N PHE A 242 -3.24 -5.73 -7.30
CA PHE A 242 -4.52 -6.40 -7.54
C PHE A 242 -4.31 -7.88 -7.86
N ILE A 243 -5.15 -8.74 -7.27
CA ILE A 243 -5.39 -10.11 -7.75
C ILE A 243 -6.89 -10.20 -8.03
N GLY A 244 -7.26 -10.29 -9.31
CA GLY A 244 -8.64 -10.05 -9.73
C GLY A 244 -9.08 -8.62 -9.34
N ASP A 245 -10.25 -8.50 -8.72
CA ASP A 245 -10.80 -7.22 -8.25
C ASP A 245 -10.44 -6.88 -6.78
N CYS A 246 -9.55 -7.64 -6.16
CA CYS A 246 -9.18 -7.44 -4.75
C CYS A 246 -7.86 -6.69 -4.60
N ILE A 247 -7.86 -5.69 -3.73
CA ILE A 247 -6.69 -4.92 -3.32
C ILE A 247 -5.90 -5.74 -2.30
N HIS A 248 -4.60 -5.91 -2.53
CA HIS A 248 -3.67 -6.53 -1.60
C HIS A 248 -2.67 -5.48 -1.14
N ILE A 249 -2.41 -5.45 0.16
CA ILE A 249 -1.39 -4.57 0.74
C ILE A 249 -0.58 -5.36 1.76
N MET A 250 0.75 -5.26 1.67
CA MET A 250 1.68 -5.85 2.62
C MET A 250 2.91 -4.96 2.83
N GLY A 251 3.53 -5.04 4.00
CA GLY A 251 4.86 -4.48 4.21
C GLY A 251 5.94 -5.29 3.50
N PHE A 252 7.01 -4.64 3.07
CA PHE A 252 8.21 -5.29 2.58
C PHE A 252 8.90 -6.06 3.71
N ASN A 253 9.14 -7.36 3.49
CA ASN A 253 9.92 -8.24 4.36
C ASN A 253 9.55 -8.16 5.86
N THR A 254 8.24 -8.10 6.13
CA THR A 254 7.70 -7.91 7.48
C THR A 254 7.22 -9.22 8.11
N ASP A 255 7.41 -9.35 9.42
CA ASP A 255 6.82 -10.37 10.32
C ASP A 255 5.39 -9.98 10.77
N GLY A 256 4.76 -9.07 10.04
CA GLY A 256 3.52 -8.40 10.44
C GLY A 256 2.25 -9.03 9.90
N LEU A 257 1.24 -8.17 9.73
CA LEU A 257 -0.03 -8.50 9.11
C LEU A 257 0.01 -8.17 7.60
N MET A 258 -0.88 -8.79 6.83
CA MET A 258 -1.18 -8.49 5.43
C MET A 258 -2.70 -8.43 5.25
N ILE A 259 -3.19 -7.53 4.39
CA ILE A 259 -4.62 -7.45 4.10
C ILE A 259 -4.92 -7.75 2.63
N LYS A 260 -6.08 -8.39 2.42
CA LYS A 260 -6.75 -8.53 1.14
C LYS A 260 -8.15 -7.94 1.27
N VAL A 261 -8.43 -6.87 0.54
CA VAL A 261 -9.72 -6.19 0.55
C VAL A 261 -10.43 -6.44 -0.76
N CYS A 262 -11.61 -7.05 -0.68
CA CYS A 262 -12.50 -7.33 -1.79
C CYS A 262 -13.83 -6.60 -1.59
N GLU A 263 -14.70 -6.66 -2.61
CA GLU A 263 -16.00 -5.96 -2.60
C GLU A 263 -16.84 -6.31 -1.36
N TRP A 264 -16.96 -7.61 -1.08
CA TRP A 264 -17.86 -8.14 -0.04
C TRP A 264 -17.15 -8.61 1.23
N TYR A 265 -15.82 -8.61 1.25
CA TYR A 265 -15.07 -9.15 2.37
C TYR A 265 -13.66 -8.57 2.45
N MET A 266 -13.06 -8.69 3.62
CA MET A 266 -11.65 -8.48 3.87
C MET A 266 -11.08 -9.76 4.50
N ASN A 267 -9.87 -10.14 4.09
CA ASN A 267 -9.07 -11.12 4.79
C ASN A 267 -7.88 -10.44 5.44
N VAL A 268 -7.57 -10.85 6.66
CA VAL A 268 -6.34 -10.51 7.37
C VAL A 268 -5.49 -11.77 7.46
N TYR A 269 -4.23 -11.67 7.04
CA TYR A 269 -3.25 -12.72 7.17
C TYR A 269 -2.21 -12.31 8.20
N ALA A 270 -1.86 -13.22 9.11
CA ALA A 270 -0.90 -12.98 10.17
C ALA A 270 0.32 -13.88 10.02
N HIS A 271 1.52 -13.30 10.08
CA HIS A 271 2.75 -14.07 10.08
C HIS A 271 2.89 -14.90 11.38
N PRO A 272 3.40 -16.15 11.34
CA PRO A 272 3.54 -17.05 12.51
C PRO A 272 4.16 -16.46 13.77
N SER A 273 5.03 -15.46 13.65
CA SER A 273 5.60 -14.76 14.83
C SER A 273 4.56 -14.03 15.68
N LEU A 274 3.35 -13.78 15.16
CA LEU A 274 2.26 -13.13 15.87
C LEU A 274 1.31 -14.13 16.54
N ALA A 275 1.48 -15.44 16.34
CA ALA A 275 0.63 -16.46 16.95
C ALA A 275 0.58 -16.31 18.48
N SER A 276 -0.62 -16.48 19.04
CA SER A 276 -0.92 -16.30 20.47
C SER A 276 -0.67 -14.89 21.02
N ASN A 277 -0.41 -13.90 20.17
CA ASN A 277 -0.21 -12.50 20.55
C ASN A 277 -1.10 -11.54 19.74
N LEU A 278 -2.19 -12.05 19.16
CA LEU A 278 -3.18 -11.24 18.48
C LEU A 278 -4.41 -11.03 19.35
N TYR A 279 -5.14 -9.97 19.09
CA TYR A 279 -6.40 -9.65 19.74
C TYR A 279 -7.32 -8.87 18.80
N GLY A 280 -8.61 -8.81 19.13
CA GLY A 280 -9.64 -8.15 18.33
C GLY A 280 -10.67 -9.13 17.79
N LEU A 281 -11.47 -8.66 16.82
CA LEU A 281 -12.53 -9.47 16.21
C LEU A 281 -12.02 -10.74 15.49
N CYS A 282 -10.73 -10.82 15.14
CA CYS A 282 -10.13 -12.01 14.55
C CYS A 282 -9.66 -13.07 15.57
N GLY A 283 -9.85 -12.86 16.87
CA GLY A 283 -9.38 -13.76 17.91
C GLY A 283 -7.87 -13.63 18.20
N ASP A 284 -7.35 -14.56 19.00
CA ASP A 284 -5.99 -14.52 19.53
C ASP A 284 -4.98 -15.46 18.84
N TRP A 285 -5.46 -16.35 17.99
CA TRP A 285 -4.65 -17.27 17.19
C TRP A 285 -3.74 -18.14 18.05
N ASP A 286 -4.32 -18.79 19.05
CA ASP A 286 -3.63 -19.70 19.97
C ASP A 286 -3.76 -21.18 19.58
N GLY A 287 -4.44 -21.45 18.45
CA GLY A 287 -4.73 -22.80 17.96
C GLY A 287 -6.03 -23.36 18.52
N THR A 288 -6.79 -22.60 19.32
CA THR A 288 -8.03 -23.03 19.95
C THR A 288 -9.15 -21.99 19.80
N LYS A 289 -10.39 -22.46 19.75
CA LYS A 289 -11.56 -21.56 19.64
C LYS A 289 -11.97 -20.92 20.97
N SER A 290 -11.40 -21.35 22.10
CA SER A 290 -11.83 -20.90 23.43
C SER A 290 -11.44 -19.46 23.74
N GLY A 291 -10.35 -18.97 23.16
CA GLY A 291 -9.84 -17.61 23.36
C GLY A 291 -10.35 -16.58 22.36
N ASP A 292 -11.02 -17.01 21.29
CA ASP A 292 -11.36 -16.17 20.15
C ASP A 292 -12.27 -14.97 20.47
N LEU A 293 -13.15 -15.11 21.48
CA LEU A 293 -14.10 -14.07 21.89
C LEU A 293 -13.71 -13.40 23.21
N LYS A 294 -12.42 -13.11 23.36
CA LYS A 294 -11.81 -12.50 24.55
C LYS A 294 -11.86 -10.98 24.50
N LEU A 295 -12.30 -10.37 25.60
CA LEU A 295 -12.28 -8.92 25.83
C LEU A 295 -10.90 -8.45 26.32
N ARG A 296 -10.67 -7.14 26.33
CA ARG A 296 -9.45 -6.50 26.82
C ARG A 296 -9.17 -6.77 28.30
N ASP A 297 -10.20 -7.01 29.10
CA ASP A 297 -10.07 -7.41 30.51
C ASP A 297 -9.81 -8.91 30.70
N HIS A 298 -9.61 -9.65 29.60
CA HIS A 298 -9.41 -11.10 29.52
C HIS A 298 -10.63 -11.97 29.84
N SER A 299 -11.80 -11.39 30.07
CA SER A 299 -13.05 -12.16 30.14
C SER A 299 -13.44 -12.67 28.74
N ILE A 300 -14.18 -13.78 28.71
CA ILE A 300 -14.55 -14.47 27.48
C ILE A 300 -16.07 -14.38 27.29
N ILE A 301 -16.50 -13.91 26.13
CA ILE A 301 -17.89 -13.95 25.72
C ILE A 301 -18.22 -15.36 25.24
N ASN A 302 -19.30 -15.94 25.76
CA ASN A 302 -19.73 -17.25 25.32
C ASN A 302 -20.06 -17.21 23.82
N PRO A 303 -19.53 -18.14 23.02
CA PRO A 303 -19.88 -18.22 21.62
C PRO A 303 -21.38 -18.48 21.46
N PRO A 304 -21.97 -18.09 20.31
CA PRO A 304 -23.40 -18.24 20.07
C PRO A 304 -23.83 -19.69 20.24
N GLY A 305 -24.85 -19.92 21.08
CA GLY A 305 -25.28 -21.27 21.46
C GLY A 305 -25.88 -22.06 20.31
N GLY A 306 -25.36 -23.27 20.09
CA GLY A 306 -25.99 -24.30 19.27
C GLY A 306 -27.35 -24.67 19.86
N GLY A 307 -28.44 -24.24 19.23
CA GLY A 307 -29.77 -24.73 19.58
C GLY A 307 -29.80 -26.27 19.54
N PHE A 308 -30.54 -26.90 20.45
CA PHE A 308 -30.59 -28.34 20.75
C PHE A 308 -30.86 -29.29 19.54
N PHE A 309 -31.03 -28.76 18.32
CA PHE A 309 -31.24 -29.50 17.07
C PHE A 309 -30.46 -28.96 15.85
N GLY A 310 -29.44 -28.11 16.02
CA GLY A 310 -28.50 -27.76 14.93
C GLY A 310 -29.06 -26.97 13.73
N PHE A 311 -30.37 -26.72 13.63
CA PHE A 311 -31.00 -26.05 12.48
C PHE A 311 -31.36 -24.57 12.69
N PHE A 312 -31.21 -24.02 13.91
CA PHE A 312 -31.55 -22.60 14.22
C PHE A 312 -30.61 -21.94 15.25
N ALA A 313 -29.33 -22.33 15.28
CA ALA A 313 -28.37 -21.66 16.13
C ALA A 313 -28.05 -20.27 15.54
N SER A 314 -28.51 -19.21 16.22
CA SER A 314 -28.07 -17.84 15.95
C SER A 314 -26.56 -17.79 16.07
N LYS A 315 -25.86 -17.20 15.09
CA LYS A 315 -24.41 -16.93 15.15
C LYS A 315 -24.09 -15.57 15.76
N ASN A 316 -25.10 -14.83 16.20
CA ASN A 316 -24.93 -13.50 16.78
C ASN A 316 -24.18 -13.57 18.11
N VAL A 317 -23.09 -12.81 18.22
CA VAL A 317 -22.34 -12.59 19.46
C VAL A 317 -22.87 -11.34 20.18
N ASP A 318 -22.69 -11.29 21.49
CA ASP A 318 -23.00 -10.12 22.31
C ASP A 318 -22.35 -8.86 21.73
N GLN A 319 -23.13 -7.77 21.65
CA GLN A 319 -22.69 -6.50 21.10
C GLN A 319 -21.51 -5.88 21.88
N ASN A 320 -21.37 -6.21 23.17
CA ASN A 320 -20.27 -5.77 24.00
C ASN A 320 -18.91 -6.28 23.50
N PHE A 321 -18.87 -7.42 22.78
CA PHE A 321 -17.61 -7.96 22.26
C PHE A 321 -16.91 -6.95 21.35
N GLY A 322 -17.56 -6.51 20.28
CA GLY A 322 -16.92 -5.53 19.40
C GLY A 322 -16.83 -4.13 19.98
N LYS A 323 -17.72 -3.72 20.89
CA LYS A 323 -17.63 -2.40 21.57
C LYS A 323 -16.39 -2.26 22.46
N ASP A 324 -15.97 -3.36 23.10
CA ASP A 324 -14.72 -3.38 23.85
C ASP A 324 -13.50 -3.18 22.94
N TRP A 325 -13.63 -3.58 21.68
CA TRP A 325 -12.64 -3.41 20.61
C TRP A 325 -12.90 -2.18 19.72
N GLU A 326 -13.70 -1.21 20.16
CA GLU A 326 -13.88 0.11 19.49
C GLU A 326 -12.65 1.01 19.65
#